data_AF-A0AAE4V6C8-F1
#
_entry.id   AF-A0AAE4V6C8-F1
#
_cell.length_a   1.000
_cell.length_b   1.000
_cell.length_c   1.000
_cell.angle_alpha   90.00
_cell.angle_beta   90.00
_cell.angle_gamma   90.00
#
_symmetry.space_group_name_H-M   'P 1'
#
loop_
_entity.id
_entity.type
_entity.pdbx_description
1 polymer ?
#
loop_
_entity_poly.entity_id
_entity_poly.type
_entity_poly.pdbx_seq_one_letter_code
_entity_poly.pdbx_strand_id
1 'polypeptide(L)'
;LDGWSTPLLLHELLHLYTHHNDTTGLPHPRSYRDYLAWLGRQPIEDSVSAWKEALDGVEEPTLLIADSDRATVANFPEELGLSIDQEGTQALRTLARERNLTLNTMVQTAWGIVLATLT
;
A
#
# COMPACT_ATOMS: atom_id res chain seq x y z
N LEU A 1 8.52 -9.02 6.80
CA LEU A 1 7.16 -9.36 6.35
C LEU A 1 6.42 -8.04 6.15
N ASP A 2 5.73 -7.87 5.04
CA ASP A 2 4.96 -6.66 4.78
C ASP A 2 3.56 -6.71 5.43
N GLY A 3 2.80 -5.63 5.26
CA GLY A 3 1.44 -5.51 5.79
C GLY A 3 0.44 -6.50 5.19
N TRP A 4 0.75 -7.13 4.05
CA TRP A 4 -0.13 -8.12 3.40
C TRP A 4 0.21 -9.55 3.81
N SER A 5 1.49 -9.84 4.04
CA SER A 5 2.00 -11.14 4.43
C SER A 5 1.72 -11.46 5.90
N THR A 6 1.66 -10.44 6.76
CA THR A 6 1.45 -10.62 8.20
C THR A 6 0.08 -11.23 8.54
N PRO A 7 -1.05 -10.77 7.96
CA PRO A 7 -2.36 -11.42 8.15
C PRO A 7 -2.41 -12.87 7.66
N LEU A 8 -1.71 -13.19 6.56
CA LEU A 8 -1.64 -14.57 6.04
C LEU A 8 -0.89 -15.49 7.02
N LEU A 9 0.26 -15.04 7.53
CA LEU A 9 1.00 -15.76 8.55
C LEU A 9 0.16 -15.98 9.82
N LEU A 10 -0.54 -14.95 10.28
CA LEU A 10 -1.40 -15.05 11.45
C LEU A 10 -2.54 -16.04 11.23
N HIS A 11 -3.16 -16.03 10.05
CA HIS A 11 -4.20 -16.99 9.68
C HIS A 11 -3.66 -18.43 9.70
N GLU A 12 -2.51 -18.70 9.08
CA GLU A 12 -1.89 -20.03 9.09
C GLU A 12 -1.50 -20.49 10.50
N LEU A 13 -0.94 -19.59 11.32
CA LEU A 13 -0.59 -19.87 12.71
C LEU A 13 -1.84 -20.27 13.52
N LEU A 14 -2.93 -19.52 13.39
CA LEU A 14 -4.19 -19.81 14.09
C LEU A 14 -4.85 -21.10 13.60
N HIS A 15 -4.75 -21.40 12.29
CA HIS A 15 -5.21 -22.68 11.74
C HIS A 15 -4.48 -23.86 12.39
N LEU A 16 -3.14 -23.81 12.40
CA LEU A 16 -2.32 -24.86 13.01
C LEU A 16 -2.57 -25.00 14.52
N TYR A 17 -2.74 -23.88 15.21
CA TYR A 17 -3.05 -23.88 16.64
C TYR A 17 -4.37 -24.58 16.95
N THR A 18 -5.41 -24.30 16.15
CA THR A 18 -6.77 -24.85 16.36
C THR A 18 -6.93 -26.29 15.88
N HIS A 19 -6.12 -26.72 14.91
CA HIS A 19 -6.18 -28.06 14.32
C HIS A 19 -5.02 -28.97 14.74
N HIS A 20 -4.37 -28.68 15.88
CA HIS A 20 -3.30 -29.52 16.45
C HIS A 20 -2.15 -29.83 15.46
N ASN A 21 -1.66 -28.80 14.77
CA ASN A 21 -0.66 -28.87 13.71
C ASN A 21 -1.10 -29.61 12.43
N ASP A 22 -2.39 -29.84 12.22
CA ASP A 22 -2.90 -30.34 10.93
C ASP A 22 -2.79 -29.25 9.86
N THR A 23 -1.99 -29.53 8.83
CA THR A 23 -1.79 -28.66 7.67
C THR A 23 -2.86 -28.82 6.60
N THR A 24 -3.81 -29.75 6.77
CA THR A 24 -4.88 -29.99 5.81
C THR A 24 -5.68 -28.72 5.57
N GLY A 25 -5.81 -28.32 4.31
CA GLY A 25 -6.52 -27.09 3.90
C GLY A 25 -5.65 -25.84 3.78
N LEU A 26 -4.40 -25.86 4.25
CA LEU A 26 -3.47 -24.77 4.01
C LEU A 26 -2.88 -24.84 2.59
N PRO A 27 -2.77 -23.70 1.87
CA PRO A 27 -2.12 -23.68 0.57
C PRO A 27 -0.62 -23.97 0.72
N HIS A 28 -0.03 -24.62 -0.28
CA HIS A 28 1.42 -24.79 -0.28
C HIS A 28 2.10 -23.45 -0.61
N PRO A 29 2.96 -22.91 0.28
CA PRO A 29 3.56 -21.61 0.06
C PRO A 29 4.54 -21.68 -1.12
N ARG A 30 4.48 -20.69 -2.00
CA ARG A 30 5.50 -20.50 -3.04
C ARG A 30 6.78 -19.98 -2.38
N SER A 31 7.93 -20.42 -2.87
CA SER A 31 9.20 -19.97 -2.31
C SER A 31 9.44 -18.51 -2.62
N TYR A 32 9.72 -17.70 -1.60
CA TYR A 32 10.16 -16.31 -1.80
C TYR A 32 11.46 -16.24 -2.62
N ARG A 33 12.29 -17.29 -2.57
CA ARG A 33 13.47 -17.43 -3.44
C ARG A 33 13.10 -17.43 -4.92
N ASP A 34 11.99 -18.06 -5.30
CA ASP A 34 11.54 -18.09 -6.70
C ASP A 34 11.14 -16.70 -7.17
N TYR A 35 10.51 -15.91 -6.29
CA TYR A 35 10.22 -14.50 -6.55
C TYR A 35 11.51 -13.70 -6.74
N LEU A 36 12.51 -13.87 -5.88
CA LEU A 36 13.80 -13.19 -6.03
C LEU A 36 14.55 -13.61 -7.31
N ALA A 37 14.49 -14.89 -7.67
CA ALA A 37 15.07 -15.40 -8.92
C ALA A 37 14.34 -14.85 -10.15
N TRP A 38 13.01 -14.67 -10.07
CA TRP A 38 12.25 -13.97 -11.11
C TRP A 38 12.59 -12.47 -11.16
N LEU A 39 12.70 -11.81 -9.99
CA LEU A 39 13.02 -10.38 -9.89
C LEU A 39 14.41 -10.07 -10.46
N GLY A 40 15.39 -10.91 -10.18
CA GLY A 40 16.75 -10.78 -10.72
C GLY A 40 16.86 -10.99 -12.24
N ARG A 41 15.79 -11.43 -12.92
CA ARG A 41 15.71 -11.54 -14.38
C ARG A 41 14.99 -10.37 -15.04
N GLN A 42 14.43 -9.43 -14.26
CA GLN A 42 13.73 -8.28 -14.82
C GLN A 42 14.73 -7.27 -15.42
N PRO A 43 14.40 -6.62 -16.55
CA PRO A 43 15.24 -5.58 -17.13
C PRO A 43 15.22 -4.34 -16.22
N ILE A 44 16.33 -4.12 -15.51
CA ILE A 44 16.45 -3.01 -14.56
C ILE A 44 16.42 -1.67 -15.32
N GLU A 45 17.04 -1.63 -16.49
CA GLU A 45 17.14 -0.45 -17.35
C GLU A 45 15.76 0.05 -17.80
N ASP A 46 14.85 -0.86 -18.14
CA ASP A 46 13.46 -0.53 -18.52
C ASP A 46 12.72 0.07 -17.33
N SER A 47 12.89 -0.51 -16.14
CA SER A 47 12.27 -0.03 -14.90
C SER A 47 12.80 1.37 -14.53
N VAL A 48 14.11 1.59 -14.64
CA VAL A 48 14.73 2.90 -14.39
C VAL A 48 14.24 3.94 -15.39
N SER A 49 14.12 3.57 -16.66
CA SER A 49 13.64 4.47 -17.72
C SER A 49 12.19 4.89 -17.46
N ALA A 50 11.32 3.94 -17.11
CA ALA A 50 9.93 4.22 -16.75
C ALA A 50 9.81 5.16 -15.53
N TRP A 51 10.64 4.96 -14.50
CA TRP A 51 10.63 5.85 -13.32
C TRP A 51 11.15 7.25 -13.62
N LYS A 52 12.17 7.38 -14.48
CA LYS A 52 12.66 8.69 -14.91
C LYS A 52 11.60 9.46 -15.68
N GLU A 53 10.90 8.81 -16.59
CA GLU A 53 9.81 9.43 -17.35
C GLU A 53 8.65 9.82 -16.43
N ALA A 54 8.23 8.93 -15.52
CA ALA A 54 7.12 9.19 -14.61
C ALA A 54 7.38 10.32 -13.59
N LEU A 55 8.66 10.60 -13.28
CA LEU A 55 9.07 11.61 -12.30
C LEU A 55 9.71 12.85 -12.96
N ASP A 56 9.70 12.95 -14.29
CA ASP A 56 10.23 14.12 -14.98
C ASP A 56 9.49 15.39 -14.53
N GLY A 57 10.26 16.45 -14.24
CA GLY A 57 9.74 17.71 -13.69
C GLY A 57 9.43 17.72 -12.19
N VAL A 58 9.63 16.62 -11.46
CA VAL A 58 9.54 16.62 -9.98
C VAL A 58 10.89 17.05 -9.39
N GLU A 59 10.95 18.27 -8.84
CA GLU A 59 12.18 18.84 -8.28
C GLU A 59 12.31 18.67 -6.76
N GLU A 60 11.19 18.69 -6.04
CA GLU A 60 11.15 18.62 -4.58
C GLU A 60 9.88 17.91 -4.07
N PRO A 61 9.90 17.34 -2.85
CA PRO A 61 8.71 16.75 -2.25
C PRO A 61 7.70 17.83 -1.84
N THR A 62 6.41 17.48 -1.83
CA THR A 62 5.35 18.33 -1.27
C THR A 62 5.46 18.40 0.26
N LEU A 63 5.99 19.50 0.79
CA LEU A 63 6.11 19.74 2.24
C LEU A 63 4.89 20.52 2.77
N LEU A 64 4.10 19.89 3.65
CA LEU A 64 2.94 20.54 4.29
C LEU A 64 3.33 21.49 5.43
N ILE A 65 4.50 21.29 6.04
CA ILE A 65 5.04 22.12 7.13
C ILE A 65 6.50 22.41 6.79
N ALA A 66 6.79 23.64 6.35
CA ALA A 66 8.09 24.05 5.83
C ALA A 66 9.22 24.01 6.88
N ASP A 67 8.89 24.17 8.17
CA ASP A 67 9.84 24.44 9.25
C ASP A 67 9.60 23.53 10.47
N SER A 68 9.42 22.23 10.22
CA SER A 68 9.45 21.26 11.32
C SER A 68 10.90 21.04 11.71
N ASP A 69 11.34 21.70 12.78
CA ASP A 69 12.58 21.39 13.48
C ASP A 69 12.51 19.93 13.94
N ARG A 70 12.89 18.99 13.08
CA ARG A 70 12.66 17.53 13.21
C ARG A 70 13.38 16.91 14.42
N ALA A 71 14.06 17.70 15.24
CA ALA A 71 15.05 17.23 16.20
C ALA A 71 14.63 17.28 17.68
N THR A 72 13.50 17.86 18.07
CA THR A 72 13.31 18.21 19.50
C THR A 72 12.08 17.67 20.22
N VAL A 73 11.22 16.86 19.59
CA VAL A 73 10.16 16.19 20.35
C VAL A 73 10.04 14.74 19.93
N ALA A 74 10.15 13.84 20.91
CA ALA A 74 9.69 12.46 20.80
C ALA A 74 8.17 12.45 20.62
N ASN A 75 7.70 12.90 19.45
CA ASN A 75 6.30 12.90 19.08
C ASN A 75 5.97 11.48 18.68
N PHE A 76 5.23 10.80 19.55
CA PHE A 76 4.54 9.58 19.16
C PHE A 76 3.55 9.93 18.04
N PRO A 77 3.45 9.12 16.98
CA PRO A 77 2.41 9.29 15.98
C PRO A 77 1.03 9.29 16.65
N GLU A 78 0.21 10.29 16.34
CA GLU A 78 -1.21 10.27 16.68
C GLU A 78 -2.01 9.62 15.54
N GLU A 79 -3.03 8.85 15.88
CA GLU A 79 -3.89 8.19 14.91
C GLU A 79 -5.26 8.87 14.88
N LEU A 80 -5.63 9.39 13.72
CA LEU A 80 -6.97 9.91 13.46
C LEU A 80 -7.70 8.97 12.50
N GLY A 81 -8.67 8.22 13.02
CA GLY A 81 -9.56 7.38 12.23
C GLY A 81 -10.69 8.19 11.60
N LEU A 82 -10.75 8.20 10.27
CA LEU A 82 -11.88 8.74 9.51
C LEU A 82 -12.52 7.62 8.70
N SER A 83 -13.84 7.59 8.69
CA SER A 83 -14.62 6.58 7.97
C SER A 83 -15.65 7.25 7.08
N ILE A 84 -15.78 6.75 5.85
CA ILE A 84 -16.93 7.01 4.99
C ILE A 84 -18.00 5.99 5.36
N ASP A 85 -19.26 6.42 5.42
CA ASP A 85 -20.37 5.52 5.70
C ASP A 85 -20.54 4.44 4.62
N GLN A 86 -21.42 3.49 4.89
CA GLN A 86 -21.63 2.34 4.02
C GLN A 86 -22.16 2.75 2.64
N GLU A 87 -23.08 3.72 2.59
CA GLU A 87 -23.67 4.20 1.34
C GLU A 87 -22.62 4.87 0.46
N GLY A 88 -21.84 5.80 1.02
CA GLY A 88 -20.76 6.48 0.32
C GLY A 88 -19.67 5.50 -0.13
N THR A 89 -19.28 4.55 0.73
CA THR A 89 -18.32 3.51 0.36
C THR A 89 -18.81 2.66 -0.80
N GLN A 90 -20.10 2.31 -0.82
CA GLN A 90 -20.68 1.52 -1.91
C GLN A 90 -20.76 2.33 -3.21
N ALA A 91 -21.12 3.60 -3.13
CA ALA A 91 -21.12 4.50 -4.30
C ALA A 91 -19.72 4.61 -4.92
N LEU A 92 -18.68 4.77 -4.10
CA LEU A 92 -17.29 4.80 -4.57
C LEU A 92 -16.87 3.48 -5.22
N ARG A 93 -17.24 2.33 -4.64
CA ARG A 93 -16.95 1.00 -5.21
C ARG A 93 -17.64 0.79 -6.56
N THR A 94 -18.88 1.23 -6.71
CA THR A 94 -19.60 1.17 -7.98
C THR A 94 -18.92 2.04 -9.03
N LEU A 95 -18.60 3.29 -8.70
CA LEU A 95 -17.90 4.20 -9.61
C LEU A 95 -16.53 3.67 -10.04
N ALA A 96 -15.76 3.10 -9.11
CA ALA A 96 -14.47 2.46 -9.41
C ALA A 96 -14.64 1.37 -10.49
N ARG A 97 -15.62 0.49 -10.31
CA ARG A 97 -15.91 -0.62 -11.24
C ARG A 97 -16.35 -0.11 -12.61
N GLU A 98 -17.27 0.86 -12.65
CA GLU A 98 -17.75 1.44 -13.91
C GLU A 98 -16.66 2.15 -14.71
N ARG A 99 -15.57 2.57 -14.04
CA ARG A 99 -14.43 3.24 -14.68
C ARG A 99 -13.20 2.36 -14.81
N ASN A 100 -13.29 1.06 -14.47
CA ASN A 100 -12.16 0.13 -14.42
C ASN A 100 -10.98 0.63 -13.56
N LEU A 101 -11.30 1.33 -12.47
CA LEU A 101 -10.35 1.85 -11.49
C LEU A 101 -10.38 1.00 -10.22
N THR A 102 -9.30 1.10 -9.44
CA THR A 102 -9.29 0.58 -8.07
C THR A 102 -9.73 1.65 -7.08
N LEU A 103 -10.33 1.25 -5.96
CA LEU A 103 -10.67 2.18 -4.88
C LEU A 103 -9.43 2.93 -4.37
N ASN A 104 -8.26 2.26 -4.34
CA ASN A 104 -6.99 2.89 -4.00
C ASN A 104 -6.68 4.08 -4.94
N THR A 105 -6.81 3.90 -6.26
CA THR A 105 -6.60 4.98 -7.24
C THR A 105 -7.52 6.18 -6.97
N MET A 106 -8.78 5.94 -6.64
CA MET A 106 -9.72 7.01 -6.31
C MET A 106 -9.29 7.78 -5.05
N VAL A 107 -8.88 7.05 -4.00
CA VAL A 107 -8.41 7.67 -2.75
C VAL A 107 -7.11 8.45 -2.97
N GLN A 108 -6.14 7.90 -3.71
CA GLN A 108 -4.90 8.60 -4.06
C GLN A 108 -5.17 9.86 -4.88
N THR A 109 -6.12 9.81 -5.82
CA THR A 109 -6.52 10.97 -6.62
C THR A 109 -7.16 12.05 -5.75
N ALA A 110 -8.10 11.69 -4.88
CA ALA A 110 -8.72 12.61 -3.94
C ALA A 110 -7.68 13.25 -3.01
N TRP A 111 -6.73 12.45 -2.52
CA TRP A 111 -5.63 12.93 -1.69
C TRP A 111 -4.71 13.90 -2.45
N GLY A 112 -4.36 13.58 -3.70
CA GLY A 112 -3.58 14.48 -4.57
C GLY A 112 -4.26 15.83 -4.79
N ILE A 113 -5.59 15.83 -5.01
CA ILE A 113 -6.37 17.08 -5.12
C ILE A 113 -6.31 17.89 -3.82
N VAL A 114 -6.49 17.24 -2.65
CA VAL A 114 -6.41 17.91 -1.35
C VAL A 114 -5.03 18.54 -1.15
N LEU A 115 -3.96 17.79 -1.39
CA LEU A 115 -2.59 18.32 -1.26
C LEU A 115 -2.37 19.52 -2.20
N ALA A 116 -2.79 19.43 -3.46
CA ALA A 116 -2.65 20.52 -4.43
C ALA A 116 -3.46 21.78 -4.07
N THR A 117 -4.43 21.69 -3.17
CA THR A 117 -5.14 22.87 -2.63
C THR A 117 -4.51 23.45 -1.37
N LEU A 118 -3.62 22.70 -0.72
CA LEU A 118 -2.97 23.09 0.53
C LEU A 118 -1.53 23.59 0.34
N THR A 119 -0.90 23.25 -0.80
CA THR A 119 0.45 23.69 -1.20
C THR A 119 0.37 24.50 -2.48
#